data_AF-A0A8X6M8V6-F1
#
_entry.id   AF-A0A8X6M8V6-F1
#
_cell.length_a   1.000
_cell.length_b   1.000
_cell.length_c   1.000
_cell.angle_alpha   90.00
_cell.angle_beta   90.00
_cell.angle_gamma   90.00
#
_symmetry.space_group_name_H-M   'P 1'
#
loop_
_entity.id
_entity.type
_entity.pdbx_description
1 polymer ?
#
loop_
_entity_poly.entity_id
_entity_poly.type
_entity_poly.pdbx_seq_one_letter_code
_entity_poly.pdbx_strand_id
1 'polypeptide(L)'
;MSITRCICLEIDRWKKDHKDDFELDFLNLQNYICWTSQGKIDRIKSAKSLINDENLPICKSFNIARHYCFVADVITLLEKMNKVDKFDSSRLGARPWFEYRKNRTDKKFVSH
;
A
#
# COMPACT_ATOMS: atom_id res chain seq x y z
N MET A 1 2.45 0.16 31.37
CA MET A 1 2.54 -0.49 30.04
C MET A 1 3.96 -0.22 29.52
N SER A 2 4.75 -1.23 29.13
CA SER A 2 6.15 -1.00 28.72
C SER A 2 6.26 -0.41 27.31
N ILE A 3 7.31 0.35 27.03
CA ILE A 3 7.58 0.95 25.70
C ILE A 3 7.64 -0.14 24.62
N THR A 4 8.29 -1.27 24.91
CA THR A 4 8.34 -2.44 24.01
C THR A 4 6.94 -2.91 23.61
N ARG A 5 6.00 -2.97 24.56
CA ARG A 5 4.62 -3.37 24.27
C ARG A 5 3.92 -2.37 23.35
N CYS A 6 4.15 -1.07 23.51
CA CYS A 6 3.57 -0.05 22.64
C CYS A 6 4.09 -0.15 21.21
N ILE A 7 5.40 -0.41 21.03
CA ILE A 7 6.03 -0.60 19.72
C ILE A 7 5.45 -1.83 19.02
N CYS A 8 5.40 -2.98 19.70
CA CYS A 8 4.84 -4.21 19.12
C CYS A 8 3.39 -4.04 18.68
N LEU A 9 2.56 -3.37 19.51
CA LEU A 9 1.15 -3.13 19.18
C LEU A 9 0.98 -2.21 17.96
N GLU A 10 1.84 -1.20 17.80
CA GLU A 10 1.79 -0.32 16.62
C GLU A 10 2.21 -1.07 15.35
N ILE A 11 3.22 -1.93 15.44
CA ILE A 11 3.64 -2.81 14.33
C ILE A 11 2.51 -3.78 13.97
N ASP A 12 1.90 -4.44 14.95
CA ASP A 12 0.80 -5.38 14.72
C ASP A 12 -0.43 -4.70 14.12
N ARG A 13 -0.75 -3.48 14.57
CA ARG A 13 -1.82 -2.68 13.99
C ARG A 13 -1.52 -2.35 12.53
N TRP A 14 -0.30 -1.91 12.25
CA TRP A 14 0.08 -1.60 10.88
C TRP A 14 0.06 -2.86 9.99
N LYS A 15 0.53 -4.01 10.46
CA LYS A 15 0.40 -5.28 9.72
C LYS A 15 -1.06 -5.63 9.43
N LYS A 16 -1.92 -5.52 10.45
CA LYS A 16 -3.35 -5.85 10.33
C LYS A 16 -4.05 -4.95 9.30
N ASP A 17 -3.72 -3.66 9.27
CA ASP A 17 -4.28 -2.70 8.32
C ASP A 17 -3.91 -3.02 6.85
N HIS A 18 -2.87 -3.83 6.61
CA HIS A 18 -2.37 -4.17 5.27
C HIS A 18 -2.40 -5.67 4.95
N LYS A 19 -3.01 -6.47 5.84
CA LYS A 19 -3.03 -7.93 5.72
C LYS A 19 -3.61 -8.39 4.38
N ASP A 20 -4.68 -7.72 3.95
CA ASP A 20 -5.44 -8.10 2.75
C ASP A 20 -4.81 -7.59 1.45
N ASP A 21 -3.91 -6.60 1.52
CA ASP A 21 -3.45 -5.89 0.32
C ASP A 21 -2.13 -6.43 -0.25
N PHE A 22 -1.22 -6.98 0.58
CA PHE A 22 0.08 -7.44 0.05
C PHE A 22 0.81 -8.53 0.87
N GLU A 23 0.19 -9.12 1.89
CA GLU A 23 0.78 -10.17 2.76
C GLU A 23 2.20 -9.81 3.23
N LEU A 24 2.35 -9.11 4.35
CA LEU A 24 3.66 -8.61 4.81
C LEU A 24 4.46 -9.60 5.67
N ASP A 25 3.95 -10.81 5.89
CA ASP A 25 4.45 -11.69 6.95
C ASP A 25 5.86 -12.25 6.70
N PHE A 26 6.35 -12.25 5.46
CA PHE A 26 7.71 -12.66 5.10
C PHE A 26 8.73 -11.52 5.09
N LEU A 27 8.30 -10.26 5.21
CA LEU A 27 9.23 -9.12 5.19
C LEU A 27 9.77 -8.83 6.59
N ASN A 28 11.08 -8.58 6.67
CA ASN A 28 11.64 -7.97 7.86
C ASN A 28 11.29 -6.48 7.89
N LEU A 29 10.11 -6.18 8.44
CA LEU A 29 9.54 -4.82 8.49
C LEU A 29 10.43 -3.79 9.19
N GLN A 30 11.38 -4.23 10.04
CA GLN A 30 12.29 -3.30 10.72
C GLN A 30 13.09 -2.46 9.73
N ASN A 31 13.37 -2.98 8.52
CA ASN A 31 14.14 -2.27 7.50
C ASN A 31 13.33 -1.18 6.78
N TYR A 32 12.01 -1.20 6.90
CA TYR A 32 11.11 -0.31 6.14
C TYR A 32 10.32 0.63 7.04
N ILE A 33 10.16 0.30 8.32
CA ILE A 33 9.39 1.13 9.25
C ILE A 33 10.16 2.42 9.54
N CYS A 34 9.52 3.53 9.18
CA CYS A 34 9.92 4.86 9.60
C CYS A 34 9.11 5.26 10.83
N TRP A 35 9.76 5.77 11.86
CA TRP A 35 9.09 6.27 13.07
C TRP A 35 8.95 7.78 13.05
N THR A 36 7.82 8.27 13.56
CA THR A 36 7.63 9.67 13.92
C THR A 36 8.28 9.97 15.28
N SER A 37 8.55 11.24 15.58
CA SER A 37 9.04 11.66 16.91
C SER A 37 8.06 11.36 18.05
N GLN A 38 6.80 11.08 17.73
CA GLN A 38 5.76 10.68 18.70
C GLN A 38 5.72 9.17 18.95
N GLY A 39 6.65 8.40 18.40
CA GLY A 39 6.70 6.94 18.59
C GLY A 39 5.58 6.18 17.85
N LYS A 40 5.04 6.77 16.77
CA LYS A 40 4.11 6.11 15.84
C LYS A 40 4.79 5.81 14.52
N ILE A 41 4.31 4.80 13.80
CA ILE A 41 4.80 4.51 12.45
C ILE A 41 4.38 5.65 11.52
N ASP A 42 5.35 6.25 10.85
CA ASP A 42 5.13 7.14 9.71
C ASP A 42 4.71 6.27 8.52
N ARG A 43 3.40 6.09 8.38
CA ARG A 43 2.80 5.19 7.40
C ARG A 43 3.20 5.56 5.97
N ILE A 44 3.24 6.86 5.65
CA ILE A 44 3.57 7.34 4.30
C ILE A 44 5.03 7.06 3.97
N LYS A 45 5.96 7.41 4.86
CA LYS A 45 7.39 7.14 4.63
C LYS A 45 7.68 5.64 4.58
N SER A 46 7.06 4.86 5.45
CA SER A 46 7.25 3.41 5.47
C SER A 46 6.73 2.74 4.19
N ALA A 47 5.57 3.16 3.71
CA ALA A 47 5.01 2.67 2.44
C ALA A 47 5.89 3.06 1.24
N LYS A 48 6.43 4.29 1.21
CA LYS A 48 7.40 4.69 0.20
C LYS A 48 8.70 3.88 0.27
N SER A 49 9.19 3.59 1.47
CA SER A 49 10.37 2.74 1.67
C SER A 49 10.16 1.35 1.07
N LEU A 50 8.95 0.78 1.20
CA LEU A 50 8.62 -0.50 0.57
C LEU A 50 8.55 -0.42 -0.95
N ILE A 51 7.90 0.61 -1.50
CA ILE A 51 7.76 0.77 -2.97
C ILE A 51 9.11 0.94 -3.65
N ASN A 52 10.05 1.60 -2.98
CA ASN A 52 11.39 1.86 -3.48
C ASN A 52 12.33 0.65 -3.38
N ASP A 53 11.92 -0.45 -2.75
CA ASP A 53 12.71 -1.68 -2.70
C ASP A 53 12.59 -2.44 -4.03
N GLU A 54 13.69 -2.48 -4.78
CA GLU A 54 13.77 -3.20 -6.05
C GLU A 54 13.61 -4.72 -5.90
N ASN A 55 13.82 -5.26 -4.70
CA ASN A 55 13.62 -6.68 -4.42
C ASN A 55 12.16 -7.02 -4.12
N LEU A 56 11.32 -6.01 -3.86
CA LEU A 56 9.90 -6.23 -3.62
C LEU A 56 9.19 -6.54 -4.95
N PRO A 57 8.41 -7.64 -5.05
CA PRO A 57 7.71 -7.96 -6.28
C PRO A 57 6.84 -6.81 -6.75
N ILE A 58 6.93 -6.48 -8.04
CA ILE A 58 6.26 -5.31 -8.63
C ILE A 58 4.75 -5.23 -8.33
N CYS A 59 4.06 -6.38 -8.27
CA CYS A 59 2.64 -6.45 -7.88
C CYS A 59 2.38 -5.96 -6.45
N LYS A 60 3.28 -6.26 -5.52
CA LYS A 60 3.18 -5.81 -4.14
C LYS A 60 3.43 -4.31 -4.03
N SER A 61 4.46 -3.81 -4.71
CA SER A 61 4.72 -2.36 -4.81
C SER A 61 3.51 -1.62 -5.41
N PHE A 62 2.88 -2.18 -6.45
CA PHE A 62 1.68 -1.59 -7.05
C PHE A 62 0.50 -1.56 -6.07
N ASN A 63 0.24 -2.64 -5.34
CA ASN A 63 -0.83 -2.68 -4.34
C ASN A 63 -0.59 -1.68 -3.20
N ILE A 64 0.65 -1.53 -2.73
CA ILE A 64 1.00 -0.52 -1.72
C ILE A 64 0.75 0.89 -2.27
N ALA A 65 1.25 1.19 -3.47
CA ALA A 65 1.07 2.50 -4.11
C ALA A 65 -0.42 2.84 -4.28
N ARG A 66 -1.23 1.85 -4.66
CA ARG A 66 -2.69 1.97 -4.77
C ARG A 66 -3.35 2.23 -3.43
N HIS A 67 -3.01 1.45 -2.39
CA HIS A 67 -3.56 1.60 -1.04
C HIS A 67 -3.29 3.01 -0.49
N TYR A 68 -2.07 3.52 -0.66
CA TYR A 68 -1.66 4.84 -0.19
C TYR A 68 -1.98 6.00 -1.15
N CYS A 69 -2.62 5.73 -2.29
CA CYS A 69 -2.95 6.73 -3.31
C CYS A 69 -1.73 7.51 -3.85
N PHE A 70 -0.57 6.86 -3.99
CA PHE A 70 0.61 7.46 -4.60
C PHE A 70 0.50 7.44 -6.13
N VAL A 71 -0.23 8.40 -6.69
CA VAL A 71 -0.65 8.41 -8.10
C VAL A 71 0.52 8.26 -9.08
N ALA A 72 1.62 8.97 -8.87
CA ALA A 72 2.79 8.90 -9.74
C ALA A 72 3.44 7.51 -9.72
N ASP A 73 3.56 6.91 -8.53
CA ASP A 73 4.10 5.56 -8.35
C ASP A 73 3.18 4.51 -8.97
N VAL A 74 1.85 4.66 -8.81
CA VAL A 74 0.86 3.77 -9.44
C VAL A 74 1.00 3.75 -10.96
N ILE A 75 1.11 4.91 -11.60
CA ILE A 75 1.28 5.02 -13.06
C ILE A 75 2.60 4.35 -13.48
N THR A 76 3.69 4.71 -12.81
CA THR A 76 5.03 4.17 -13.10
C THR A 76 5.08 2.65 -12.96
N LEU A 77 4.50 2.12 -11.89
CA LEU A 77 4.46 0.68 -11.62
C LEU A 77 3.57 -0.05 -12.63
N LEU A 78 2.41 0.50 -12.98
CA LEU A 78 1.53 -0.07 -14.00
C LEU A 78 2.23 -0.17 -15.35
N GLU A 79 2.93 0.89 -15.76
CA GLU A 79 3.73 0.87 -17.00
C GLU A 79 4.83 -0.17 -16.97
N LYS A 80 5.55 -0.29 -15.84
CA LYS A 80 6.57 -1.33 -15.64
C LYS A 80 5.95 -2.73 -15.73
N MET A 81 4.78 -2.97 -15.11
CA MET A 81 4.09 -4.27 -15.16
C MET A 81 3.69 -4.64 -16.59
N ASN A 82 3.19 -3.68 -17.37
CA ASN A 82 2.80 -3.92 -18.77
C ASN A 82 4.00 -4.24 -19.68
N LYS A 83 5.23 -3.87 -19.29
CA LYS A 83 6.46 -4.14 -20.05
C LYS A 83 7.08 -5.52 -19.76
N VAL A 84 6.71 -6.19 -18.67
CA VAL A 84 7.33 -7.46 -18.19
C VAL A 84 6.56 -8.71 -18.72
N ASP A 85 5.82 -8.56 -19.82
CA ASP A 85 4.95 -9.56 -20.51
C ASP A 85 3.56 -9.85 -19.92
N LYS A 86 2.59 -9.97 -20.84
CA LYS A 86 1.13 -10.18 -20.70
C LYS A 86 0.62 -10.31 -19.27
N PHE A 87 0.53 -9.17 -18.59
CA PHE A 87 -0.09 -9.09 -17.28
C PHE A 87 -1.57 -9.50 -17.40
N ASP A 88 -1.94 -10.62 -16.79
CA ASP A 88 -3.32 -11.10 -16.77
C ASP A 88 -4.18 -10.18 -15.89
N SER A 89 -4.77 -9.17 -16.55
CA SER A 89 -5.67 -8.18 -15.97
C SER A 89 -6.88 -8.78 -15.24
N SER A 90 -7.20 -10.06 -15.47
CA SER A 90 -8.31 -10.76 -14.81
C SER A 90 -8.10 -10.91 -13.30
N ARG A 91 -6.85 -10.97 -12.83
CA ARG A 91 -6.51 -11.10 -11.41
C ARG A 91 -6.69 -9.83 -10.58
N LEU A 92 -6.83 -8.67 -11.22
CA LEU A 92 -6.97 -7.39 -10.52
C LEU A 92 -8.42 -6.94 -10.31
N GLY A 93 -9.42 -7.66 -10.85
CA GLY A 93 -10.78 -7.12 -10.91
C GLY A 93 -10.78 -5.74 -11.56
N ALA A 94 -10.02 -5.61 -12.66
CA ALA A 94 -9.67 -4.35 -13.33
C ALA A 94 -10.87 -3.71 -14.04
N ARG A 95 -11.87 -3.27 -13.28
CA ARG A 95 -12.52 -2.01 -13.62
C ARG A 95 -11.46 -0.92 -13.45
N PRO A 96 -11.29 0.00 -14.41
CA PRO A 96 -10.34 1.10 -14.26
C PRO A 96 -10.54 1.76 -12.90
N TRP A 97 -9.50 1.80 -12.06
CA TRP A 97 -9.56 2.36 -10.70
C TRP A 97 -10.16 3.78 -10.68
N PHE A 98 -9.95 4.54 -11.76
CA PHE A 98 -10.58 5.84 -12.01
C PHE A 98 -12.13 5.77 -12.00
N GLU A 99 -12.73 4.74 -12.61
CA GLU A 99 -14.18 4.53 -12.60
C GLU A 99 -14.71 4.13 -11.23
N TYR A 100 -13.97 3.31 -10.47
CA TYR A 100 -14.35 2.95 -9.10
C TYR A 100 -14.38 4.18 -8.17
N ARG A 101 -13.40 5.08 -8.31
CA ARG A 101 -13.33 6.31 -7.52
C ARG A 101 -14.42 7.31 -7.92
N LYS A 102 -14.66 7.51 -9.22
CA LYS A 102 -15.71 8.40 -9.73
C LYS A 102 -17.09 8.03 -9.17
N ASN A 103 -17.42 6.75 -9.17
CA ASN A 103 -18.66 6.23 -8.60
C ASN A 103 -18.79 6.40 -7.07
N ARG A 104 -17.69 6.59 -6.33
CA ARG A 104 -17.73 6.90 -4.87
C ARG A 104 -17.84 8.39 -4.58
N THR A 105 -17.24 9.24 -5.41
CA THR A 105 -17.38 10.70 -5.28
C THR A 105 -18.78 11.15 -5.66
N ASP A 106 -19.39 10.55 -6.67
CA ASP A 106 -20.75 10.91 -7.11
C ASP A 106 -21.82 10.39 -6.11
N LYS A 107 -21.55 9.27 -5.43
CA LYS A 107 -22.41 8.77 -4.34
C LYS A 107 -22.35 9.57 -3.03
N LYS A 108 -21.45 10.55 -2.91
CA LYS A 108 -21.41 11.47 -1.75
C LYS A 108 -22.21 12.77 -1.97
N PHE A 109 -22.79 12.98 -3.16
CA PHE A 109 -23.59 14.17 -3.48
C PHE A 109 -25.07 13.84 -3.79
N VAL A 110 -25.58 12.71 -3.31
CA VAL A 110 -27.04 12.47 -3.23
C VAL A 110 -27.36 11.88 -1.85
N SER A 111 -27.37 12.74 -0.84
CA SER A 111 -28.18 12.53 0.35
C SER A 111 -28.32 13.84 1.12
N HIS A 112 -29.54 14.38 1.04
CA HIS A 112 -30.15 15.53 1.72
C HIS A 112 -29.77 16.92 1.19
#